data_AF-A0AAV9XFK6-F1
#
_entry.id   AF-A0AAV9XFK6-F1
#
_cell.length_a   1.000
_cell.length_b   1.000
_cell.length_c   1.000
_cell.angle_alpha   90.00
_cell.angle_beta   90.00
_cell.angle_gamma   90.00
#
_symmetry.space_group_name_H-M   'P 1'
#
loop_
_entity.id
_entity.type
_entity.pdbx_description
1 polymer ?
#
loop_
_entity_poly.entity_id
_entity_poly.type
_entity_poly.pdbx_seq_one_letter_code
_entity_poly.pdbx_strand_id
1 'polypeptide(L)'
;MLTTKSPLLAKTASRVISGSTINPAARISIILCQYHSPSSSFNTHQARSFSFTSKSPLQTTQSLQITPTVPRHRETKQSWPHPVYTEKQMQDIIIAHRDAATFSDKIAINAVRLLRSVFDFATGYKHDPKVASGEKKAGDATQFAMTEKKWMIRFIFLESIAGVPGFVAGTLRHLKSLRTLKRDNGWIETLLEEGYNERMHLLTFLKMHQPGLFMRLMIIGAQGVFYNAFFLSYILSPRTCHRFVGYLEEEAVITYTRALADIDAGKLPGFENARAPQIAIDYWKMNPDAKVRDMILYIRADEAKHREVNHTLANLDGDLDPNPFMTQYEDPSKPHPSKGIEHLKDVGWSRDEALSK
;
A
#
# COMPACT_ATOMS: atom_id res chain seq x y z
N MET A 1 -37.69 41.42 39.02
CA MET A 1 -38.98 40.71 39.11
C MET A 1 -38.80 39.36 38.42
N LEU A 2 -38.42 38.33 39.18
CA LEU A 2 -39.29 37.29 39.79
C LEU A 2 -39.67 36.20 38.75
N THR A 3 -39.51 34.88 38.92
CA THR A 3 -38.79 33.96 39.83
C THR A 3 -39.31 32.54 39.51
N THR A 4 -38.42 31.52 39.43
CA THR A 4 -38.47 30.16 40.06
C THR A 4 -39.70 29.22 39.84
N LYS A 5 -39.68 27.88 39.90
CA LYS A 5 -38.88 26.86 40.63
C LYS A 5 -39.37 25.44 40.21
N SER A 6 -38.51 24.42 40.26
CA SER A 6 -38.87 22.98 40.47
C SER A 6 -39.26 22.74 41.96
N PRO A 7 -39.76 21.57 42.44
CA PRO A 7 -38.94 20.34 42.64
C PRO A 7 -39.66 18.95 42.78
N LEU A 8 -38.82 17.93 42.97
CA LEU A 8 -38.95 16.57 43.57
C LEU A 8 -40.08 16.26 44.58
N LEU A 9 -40.47 14.96 44.69
CA LEU A 9 -40.39 14.19 45.96
C LEU A 9 -40.65 12.67 45.82
N ALA A 10 -39.86 11.92 46.60
CA ALA A 10 -39.90 10.47 46.88
C ALA A 10 -40.68 10.16 48.18
N LYS A 11 -40.65 8.87 48.60
CA LYS A 11 -40.97 8.26 49.94
C LYS A 11 -42.33 7.52 50.00
N THR A 12 -42.56 6.42 50.72
CA THR A 12 -41.82 5.50 51.63
C THR A 12 -42.79 4.37 52.07
N ALA A 13 -42.27 3.30 52.69
CA ALA A 13 -42.85 2.42 53.73
C ALA A 13 -43.12 0.97 53.25
N SER A 14 -42.46 -0.09 53.73
CA SER A 14 -42.13 -0.60 55.09
C SER A 14 -43.16 -1.59 55.64
N ARG A 15 -42.63 -2.75 56.09
CA ARG A 15 -43.14 -3.70 57.10
C ARG A 15 -44.24 -4.69 56.67
N VAL A 16 -44.33 -5.95 57.16
CA VAL A 16 -43.48 -6.93 57.89
C VAL A 16 -44.47 -8.08 58.29
N ILE A 17 -43.95 -9.28 58.59
CA ILE A 17 -44.56 -10.38 59.40
C ILE A 17 -45.49 -11.43 58.70
N SER A 18 -44.91 -12.63 58.56
CA SER A 18 -45.30 -13.90 59.22
C SER A 18 -46.39 -14.83 58.65
N GLY A 19 -46.02 -16.12 58.62
CA GLY A 19 -46.87 -17.24 59.06
C GLY A 19 -47.51 -18.05 57.92
N SER A 20 -46.86 -19.10 57.40
CA SER A 20 -46.99 -20.52 57.82
C SER A 20 -48.34 -21.19 57.53
N THR A 21 -48.35 -21.96 56.42
CA THR A 21 -48.87 -23.34 56.25
C THR A 21 -50.33 -23.69 56.62
N ILE A 22 -51.08 -24.25 55.65
CA ILE A 22 -51.59 -25.65 55.59
C ILE A 22 -52.72 -25.77 54.53
N ASN A 23 -52.55 -26.73 53.61
CA ASN A 23 -53.51 -27.28 52.63
C ASN A 23 -54.54 -28.22 53.34
N PRO A 24 -55.74 -28.59 52.80
CA PRO A 24 -55.83 -29.26 51.49
C PRO A 24 -57.19 -29.22 50.70
N ALA A 25 -57.10 -29.71 49.46
CA ALA A 25 -58.06 -30.54 48.72
C ALA A 25 -59.47 -30.00 48.35
N ALA A 26 -59.63 -29.72 47.05
CA ALA A 26 -60.74 -30.28 46.26
C ALA A 26 -60.26 -30.53 44.81
N ARG A 27 -60.29 -31.80 44.39
CA ARG A 27 -59.97 -32.30 43.05
C ARG A 27 -61.22 -32.29 42.17
N ILE A 28 -61.09 -31.86 40.92
CA ILE A 28 -61.94 -32.33 39.81
C ILE A 28 -60.98 -32.83 38.72
N SER A 29 -61.10 -34.10 38.38
CA SER A 29 -60.29 -34.82 37.39
C SER A 29 -61.07 -34.96 36.08
N ILE A 30 -60.45 -34.62 34.94
CA ILE A 30 -60.85 -35.16 33.63
C ILE A 30 -59.60 -35.68 32.90
N ILE A 31 -59.51 -37.00 32.95
CA ILE A 31 -58.95 -38.01 32.04
C ILE A 31 -58.03 -37.52 30.90
N LEU A 32 -56.74 -37.83 31.05
CA LEU A 32 -55.76 -37.99 29.96
C LEU A 32 -55.72 -39.47 29.54
N CYS A 33 -55.71 -39.74 28.24
CA CYS A 33 -55.28 -41.03 27.70
C CYS A 33 -54.02 -40.86 26.85
N GLN A 34 -53.09 -41.77 27.09
CA GLN A 34 -51.67 -41.73 26.79
C GLN A 34 -51.36 -42.17 25.36
N TYR A 35 -50.30 -41.61 24.78
CA TYR A 35 -49.43 -42.32 23.84
C TYR A 35 -48.01 -42.34 24.41
N HIS A 36 -47.48 -43.55 24.59
CA HIS A 36 -46.10 -43.83 24.98
C HIS A 36 -45.16 -43.61 23.80
N SER A 37 -44.00 -42.99 24.04
CA SER A 37 -42.72 -43.30 23.37
C SER A 37 -41.57 -42.46 23.95
N PRO A 38 -40.29 -42.84 23.75
CA PRO A 38 -39.37 -43.12 24.85
C PRO A 38 -38.36 -42.01 25.15
N SER A 39 -37.75 -42.14 26.32
CA SER A 39 -36.59 -41.40 26.83
C SER A 39 -35.48 -41.24 25.79
N SER A 40 -35.13 -40.00 25.48
CA SER A 40 -33.93 -39.64 24.72
C SER A 40 -33.23 -38.45 25.36
N SER A 41 -31.93 -38.61 25.53
CA SER A 41 -30.98 -37.72 26.18
C SER A 41 -30.90 -36.35 25.50
N PHE A 42 -30.73 -35.30 26.29
CA PHE A 42 -30.53 -33.93 25.85
C PHE A 42 -29.30 -33.81 24.93
N ASN A 43 -29.53 -33.58 23.64
CA ASN A 43 -28.52 -33.18 22.67
C ASN A 43 -28.46 -31.65 22.61
N THR A 44 -27.30 -31.10 22.95
CA THR A 44 -26.94 -29.70 22.73
C THR A 44 -26.82 -29.44 21.24
N HIS A 45 -27.51 -28.40 20.75
CA HIS A 45 -27.40 -27.93 19.37
C HIS A 45 -25.97 -27.47 19.07
N GLN A 46 -25.26 -28.25 18.26
CA GLN A 46 -23.94 -27.93 17.75
C GLN A 46 -24.07 -26.85 16.66
N ALA A 47 -23.48 -25.68 16.89
CA ALA A 47 -23.35 -24.63 15.89
C ALA A 47 -22.56 -25.16 14.68
N ARG A 48 -23.14 -25.09 13.48
CA ARG A 48 -22.47 -25.47 12.23
C ARG A 48 -21.33 -24.50 11.96
N SER A 49 -20.09 -24.96 12.10
CA SER A 49 -18.92 -24.25 11.59
C SER A 49 -18.86 -24.42 10.08
N PHE A 50 -18.92 -23.32 9.33
CA PHE A 50 -18.60 -23.32 7.90
C PHE A 50 -17.09 -23.55 7.75
N SER A 51 -16.70 -24.80 7.50
CA SER A 51 -15.33 -25.20 7.21
C SER A 51 -15.25 -25.67 5.76
N PHE A 52 -14.58 -24.89 4.90
CA PHE A 52 -14.25 -25.29 3.52
C PHE A 52 -12.83 -25.86 3.45
N THR A 53 -12.55 -26.90 4.23
CA THR A 53 -11.33 -27.70 4.05
C THR A 53 -11.71 -29.17 3.97
N SER A 54 -11.64 -29.76 2.78
CA SER A 54 -11.66 -31.21 2.62
C SER A 54 -10.40 -31.79 3.25
N LYS A 55 -10.56 -32.73 4.20
CA LYS A 55 -9.47 -33.58 4.68
C LYS A 55 -9.24 -34.69 3.65
N SER A 56 -8.55 -34.36 2.57
CA SER A 56 -7.99 -35.35 1.65
C SER A 56 -6.55 -35.68 2.09
N PRO A 57 -6.15 -36.96 2.17
CA PRO A 57 -4.78 -37.33 2.49
C PRO A 57 -3.84 -36.84 1.37
N LEU A 58 -2.61 -36.46 1.74
CA LEU A 58 -1.56 -36.00 0.84
C LEU A 58 -1.41 -36.98 -0.34
N GLN A 59 -1.91 -36.60 -1.50
CA GLN A 59 -1.50 -37.21 -2.76
C GLN A 59 -0.12 -36.67 -3.12
N THR A 60 0.85 -37.56 -2.97
CA THR A 60 2.18 -37.55 -3.57
C THR A 60 2.16 -36.88 -4.94
N THR A 61 2.90 -35.78 -5.05
CA THR A 61 3.55 -35.24 -6.26
C THR A 61 3.08 -35.82 -7.60
N GLN A 62 1.86 -35.50 -8.03
CA GLN A 62 1.61 -35.27 -9.44
C GLN A 62 1.72 -33.77 -9.66
N SER A 63 2.95 -33.40 -9.99
CA SER A 63 3.30 -32.13 -10.56
C SER A 63 2.22 -31.66 -11.55
N LEU A 64 1.60 -30.51 -11.25
CA LEU A 64 1.32 -29.55 -12.31
C LEU A 64 2.69 -29.17 -12.90
N GLN A 65 3.21 -30.05 -13.75
CA GLN A 65 4.26 -29.72 -14.69
C GLN A 65 3.63 -28.71 -15.63
N ILE A 66 3.69 -27.44 -15.24
CA ILE A 66 3.97 -26.41 -16.24
C ILE A 66 5.24 -26.92 -16.89
N THR A 67 5.11 -27.47 -18.09
CA THR A 67 6.27 -27.87 -18.91
C THR A 67 7.25 -26.71 -18.80
N PRO A 68 8.51 -26.94 -18.37
CA PRO A 68 9.50 -25.88 -18.38
C PRO A 68 9.55 -25.39 -19.83
N THR A 69 9.00 -24.21 -20.09
CA THR A 69 9.22 -23.53 -21.35
C THR A 69 10.73 -23.43 -21.42
N VAL A 70 11.34 -24.19 -22.33
CA VAL A 70 12.76 -24.11 -22.65
C VAL A 70 13.12 -22.63 -22.64
N PRO A 71 14.09 -22.16 -21.84
CA PRO A 71 14.38 -20.74 -21.78
C PRO A 71 14.99 -20.35 -23.11
N ARG A 72 14.16 -19.96 -24.08
CA ARG A 72 14.55 -19.02 -25.13
C ARG A 72 14.76 -17.68 -24.44
N HIS A 73 15.81 -17.57 -23.64
CA HIS A 73 16.23 -16.30 -23.08
C HIS A 73 16.92 -15.53 -24.21
N ARG A 74 16.14 -15.06 -25.18
CA ARG A 74 16.60 -13.96 -26.01
C ARG A 74 16.56 -12.74 -25.11
N GLU A 75 17.71 -12.19 -24.80
CA GLU A 75 17.79 -10.93 -24.08
C GLU A 75 17.01 -9.87 -24.86
N THR A 76 15.97 -9.34 -24.23
CA THR A 76 15.17 -8.27 -24.79
C THR A 76 15.76 -6.95 -24.31
N LYS A 77 16.05 -6.03 -25.24
CA LYS A 77 16.48 -4.67 -24.88
C LYS A 77 15.40 -3.97 -24.05
N GLN A 78 15.79 -3.32 -22.95
CA GLN A 78 14.90 -2.51 -22.12
C GLN A 78 14.41 -1.29 -22.92
N SER A 79 13.10 -1.02 -22.84
CA SER A 79 12.49 0.15 -23.51
C SER A 79 12.87 1.46 -22.83
N TRP A 80 12.93 1.46 -21.50
CA TRP A 80 13.31 2.60 -20.67
C TRP A 80 14.54 2.25 -19.83
N PRO A 81 15.75 2.65 -20.25
CA PRO A 81 16.95 2.43 -19.48
C PRO A 81 16.95 3.30 -18.22
N HIS A 82 17.34 2.70 -17.09
CA HIS A 82 17.39 3.38 -15.80
C HIS A 82 18.54 4.41 -15.74
N PRO A 83 18.32 5.61 -15.16
CA PRO A 83 19.39 6.60 -14.95
C PRO A 83 20.40 6.16 -13.88
N VAL A 84 21.69 6.32 -14.13
CA VAL A 84 22.72 5.86 -13.18
C VAL A 84 22.77 6.77 -11.95
N TYR A 85 22.60 6.19 -10.76
CA TYR A 85 22.75 6.88 -9.49
C TYR A 85 24.12 6.61 -8.86
N THR A 86 24.70 7.63 -8.23
CA THR A 86 25.85 7.45 -7.35
C THR A 86 25.40 7.02 -5.96
N GLU A 87 26.27 6.30 -5.24
CA GLU A 87 25.98 5.89 -3.87
C GLU A 87 25.67 7.09 -2.97
N LYS A 88 26.43 8.18 -3.11
CA LYS A 88 26.19 9.42 -2.35
C LYS A 88 24.78 9.96 -2.57
N GLN A 89 24.33 10.08 -3.83
CA GLN A 89 22.98 10.56 -4.13
C GLN A 89 21.90 9.67 -3.49
N MET A 90 22.07 8.36 -3.51
CA MET A 90 21.11 7.44 -2.90
C MET A 90 21.10 7.52 -1.37
N GLN A 91 22.27 7.75 -0.74
CA GLN A 91 22.36 7.93 0.72
C GLN A 91 21.76 9.25 1.18
N ASP A 92 21.89 10.31 0.38
CA ASP A 92 21.41 11.66 0.68
C ASP A 92 19.87 11.78 0.60
N ILE A 93 19.15 10.75 0.13
CA ILE A 93 17.68 10.70 0.10
C ILE A 93 17.10 10.77 1.52
N ILE A 94 16.26 11.77 1.75
CA ILE A 94 15.56 11.98 3.02
C ILE A 94 14.06 11.69 2.95
N ILE A 95 13.50 11.37 4.11
CA ILE A 95 12.05 11.40 4.32
C ILE A 95 11.62 12.87 4.35
N ALA A 96 10.78 13.26 3.41
CA ALA A 96 10.21 14.60 3.34
C ALA A 96 8.68 14.51 3.23
N HIS A 97 8.01 15.57 3.63
CA HIS A 97 6.57 15.69 3.55
C HIS A 97 6.19 17.01 2.90
N ARG A 98 5.26 16.98 1.93
CA ARG A 98 4.69 18.19 1.35
C ARG A 98 3.38 18.58 2.05
N ASP A 99 3.34 19.79 2.60
CA ASP A 99 2.13 20.31 3.23
C ASP A 99 0.91 20.34 2.29
N ALA A 100 -0.25 19.94 2.82
CA ALA A 100 -1.51 19.94 2.09
C ALA A 100 -2.15 21.33 2.06
N ALA A 101 -1.66 22.18 1.15
CA ALA A 101 -2.09 23.57 1.03
C ALA A 101 -3.49 23.70 0.38
N THR A 102 -3.73 22.97 -0.71
CA THR A 102 -4.98 23.10 -1.47
C THR A 102 -6.07 22.13 -1.02
N PHE A 103 -7.32 22.37 -1.42
CA PHE A 103 -8.42 21.41 -1.18
C PHE A 103 -8.14 20.06 -1.86
N SER A 104 -7.58 20.07 -3.07
CA SER A 104 -7.13 18.87 -3.79
C SER A 104 -6.07 18.11 -3.00
N ASP A 105 -5.09 18.83 -2.42
CA ASP A 105 -4.05 18.21 -1.60
C ASP A 105 -4.64 17.55 -0.34
N LYS A 106 -5.62 18.19 0.30
CA LYS A 106 -6.33 17.65 1.47
C LYS A 106 -7.12 16.39 1.12
N ILE A 107 -7.76 16.33 -0.05
CA ILE A 107 -8.42 15.11 -0.54
C ILE A 107 -7.37 14.00 -0.74
N ALA A 108 -6.29 14.31 -1.45
CA ALA A 108 -5.23 13.36 -1.78
C ALA A 108 -4.61 12.74 -0.52
N ILE A 109 -4.18 13.56 0.45
CA ILE A 109 -3.54 13.05 1.67
C ILE A 109 -4.51 12.23 2.54
N ASN A 110 -5.79 12.62 2.59
CA ASN A 110 -6.79 11.86 3.34
C ASN A 110 -7.11 10.52 2.66
N ALA A 111 -7.10 10.47 1.32
CA ALA A 111 -7.23 9.22 0.57
C ALA A 111 -6.05 8.27 0.84
N VAL A 112 -4.81 8.79 0.85
CA VAL A 112 -3.62 7.99 1.22
C VAL A 112 -3.72 7.46 2.66
N ARG A 113 -4.09 8.32 3.62
CA ARG A 113 -4.28 7.92 5.03
C ARG A 113 -5.36 6.85 5.18
N LEU A 114 -6.47 6.98 4.45
CA LEU A 114 -7.52 5.98 4.43
C LEU A 114 -7.02 4.65 3.86
N LEU A 115 -6.37 4.67 2.68
CA LEU A 115 -5.85 3.46 2.05
C LEU A 115 -4.80 2.77 2.92
N ARG A 116 -3.89 3.53 3.53
CA ARG A 116 -2.92 3.01 4.50
C ARG A 116 -3.63 2.36 5.68
N SER A 117 -4.63 3.01 6.25
CA SER A 117 -5.40 2.46 7.39
C SER A 117 -6.12 1.16 7.03
N VAL A 118 -6.72 1.11 5.83
CA VAL A 118 -7.38 -0.10 5.32
C VAL A 118 -6.37 -1.21 5.06
N PHE A 119 -5.23 -0.89 4.47
CA PHE A 119 -4.16 -1.85 4.19
C PHE A 119 -3.56 -2.42 5.47
N ASP A 120 -3.22 -1.56 6.42
CA ASP A 120 -2.67 -1.97 7.71
C ASP A 120 -3.67 -2.83 8.49
N PHE A 121 -4.96 -2.48 8.46
CA PHE A 121 -6.03 -3.30 9.04
C PHE A 121 -6.15 -4.67 8.36
N ALA A 122 -6.20 -4.71 7.02
CA ALA A 122 -6.38 -5.95 6.25
C ALA A 122 -5.18 -6.91 6.35
N THR A 123 -3.97 -6.36 6.49
CA THR A 123 -2.73 -7.14 6.63
C THR A 123 -2.39 -7.47 8.09
N GLY A 124 -3.11 -6.86 9.05
CA GLY A 124 -2.75 -6.92 10.46
C GLY A 124 -1.41 -6.24 10.77
N TYR A 125 -0.92 -5.38 9.88
CA TYR A 125 0.31 -4.64 10.07
C TYR A 125 0.12 -3.58 11.16
N LYS A 126 1.07 -3.54 12.11
CA LYS A 126 1.12 -2.55 13.18
C LYS A 126 2.54 -2.04 13.25
N HIS A 127 2.69 -0.73 13.37
CA HIS A 127 3.98 -0.07 13.52
C HIS A 127 3.99 0.76 14.81
N ASP A 128 5.14 0.86 15.46
CA ASP A 128 5.31 1.73 16.63
C ASP A 128 5.34 3.19 16.15
N PRO A 129 4.35 4.04 16.53
CA PRO A 129 4.29 5.44 16.09
C PRO A 129 5.54 6.23 16.49
N LYS A 130 6.20 5.84 17.58
CA LYS A 130 7.41 6.50 18.09
C LYS A 130 8.65 6.22 17.23
N VAL A 131 8.64 5.12 16.47
CA VAL A 131 9.66 4.86 15.45
C VAL A 131 9.38 5.71 14.19
N ALA A 132 8.12 5.93 13.87
CA ALA A 132 7.72 6.79 12.75
C ALA A 132 8.06 8.27 12.98
N SER A 133 7.96 8.76 14.21
CA SER A 133 8.30 10.13 14.61
C SER A 133 9.80 10.33 14.90
N GLY A 134 10.62 9.28 14.84
CA GLY A 134 12.04 9.34 15.17
C GLY A 134 12.37 9.38 16.67
N GLU A 135 11.36 9.35 17.54
CA GLU A 135 11.51 9.37 19.01
C GLU A 135 12.09 8.06 19.57
N LYS A 136 11.96 6.96 18.84
CA LYS A 136 12.42 5.63 19.27
C LYS A 136 13.20 4.96 18.14
N LYS A 137 14.37 4.42 18.48
CA LYS A 137 15.15 3.61 17.53
C LYS A 137 14.38 2.32 17.24
N ALA A 138 14.36 1.90 15.98
CA ALA A 138 13.58 0.74 15.52
C ALA A 138 13.90 -0.58 16.26
N GLY A 139 14.96 -0.66 17.07
CA GLY A 139 15.45 -1.85 17.77
C GLY A 139 14.53 -2.42 18.86
N ASP A 140 13.70 -1.59 19.51
CA ASP A 140 13.03 -1.97 20.77
C ASP A 140 11.57 -2.45 20.63
N ALA A 141 11.08 -2.67 19.41
CA ALA A 141 9.69 -3.08 19.15
C ALA A 141 9.57 -4.60 18.96
N THR A 142 9.44 -5.37 20.04
CA THR A 142 9.46 -6.85 20.01
C THR A 142 8.19 -7.49 19.42
N GLN A 143 7.01 -6.91 19.63
CA GLN A 143 5.74 -7.49 19.14
C GLN A 143 5.38 -7.10 17.69
N PHE A 144 6.01 -6.06 17.15
CA PHE A 144 5.77 -5.55 15.79
C PHE A 144 6.99 -5.72 14.88
N ALA A 145 7.96 -6.55 15.29
CA ALA A 145 9.16 -6.81 14.53
C ALA A 145 8.82 -7.31 13.11
N MET A 146 9.43 -6.64 12.14
CA MET A 146 9.35 -7.00 10.73
C MET A 146 10.36 -8.10 10.43
N THR A 147 9.89 -9.16 9.79
CA THR A 147 10.73 -10.23 9.26
C THR A 147 10.90 -10.04 7.76
N GLU A 148 11.89 -10.71 7.17
CA GLU A 148 12.15 -10.67 5.72
C GLU A 148 10.89 -11.05 4.94
N LYS A 149 10.18 -12.10 5.38
CA LYS A 149 8.94 -12.53 4.75
C LYS A 149 7.85 -11.45 4.81
N LYS A 150 7.71 -10.74 5.93
CA LYS A 150 6.73 -9.65 6.06
C LYS A 150 7.08 -8.47 5.15
N TRP A 151 8.36 -8.10 5.09
CA TRP A 151 8.85 -7.08 4.15
C TRP A 151 8.57 -7.46 2.71
N MET A 152 8.90 -8.68 2.29
CA MET A 152 8.65 -9.15 0.92
C MET A 152 7.16 -9.18 0.57
N ILE A 153 6.29 -9.66 1.46
CA ILE A 153 4.84 -9.64 1.24
C ILE A 153 4.36 -8.19 1.07
N ARG A 154 4.85 -7.27 1.91
CA ARG A 154 4.49 -5.85 1.83
C ARG A 154 4.93 -5.23 0.51
N PHE A 155 6.20 -5.39 0.13
CA PHE A 155 6.72 -4.83 -1.12
C PHE A 155 5.99 -5.40 -2.33
N ILE A 156 5.93 -6.74 -2.50
CA ILE A 156 5.28 -7.35 -3.65
C ILE A 156 3.81 -6.91 -3.77
N PHE A 157 3.10 -6.75 -2.65
CA PHE A 157 1.73 -6.26 -2.70
C PHE A 157 1.65 -4.81 -3.17
N LEU A 158 2.42 -3.90 -2.55
CA LEU A 158 2.36 -2.47 -2.85
C LEU A 158 2.87 -2.19 -4.28
N GLU A 159 3.98 -2.78 -4.69
CA GLU A 159 4.55 -2.67 -6.04
C GLU A 159 3.61 -3.19 -7.13
N SER A 160 2.77 -4.19 -6.81
CA SER A 160 1.75 -4.68 -7.75
C SER A 160 0.64 -3.68 -8.05
N ILE A 161 0.50 -2.65 -7.22
CA ILE A 161 -0.50 -1.58 -7.35
C ILE A 161 0.18 -0.27 -7.79
N ALA A 162 1.39 0.01 -7.33
CA ALA A 162 2.16 1.22 -7.62
C ALA A 162 2.45 1.40 -9.12
N GLY A 163 2.59 0.30 -9.89
CA GLY A 163 2.71 0.39 -11.35
C GLY A 163 1.43 0.79 -12.11
N VAL A 164 0.27 0.94 -11.45
CA VAL A 164 -1.01 1.23 -12.12
C VAL A 164 -1.20 2.72 -12.49
N PRO A 165 -0.98 3.69 -11.59
CA PRO A 165 -1.24 5.11 -11.85
C PRO A 165 -0.56 5.66 -13.10
N GLY A 166 0.73 5.42 -13.28
CA GLY A 166 1.50 5.89 -14.44
C GLY A 166 0.91 5.41 -15.78
N PHE A 167 0.55 4.13 -15.88
CA PHE A 167 -0.08 3.58 -17.09
C PHE A 167 -1.48 4.14 -17.34
N VAL A 168 -2.31 4.32 -16.30
CA VAL A 168 -3.65 4.91 -16.45
C VAL A 168 -3.55 6.37 -16.89
N ALA A 169 -2.73 7.16 -16.22
CA ALA A 169 -2.49 8.57 -16.53
C ALA A 169 -1.93 8.74 -17.95
N GLY A 170 -0.87 7.99 -18.29
CA GLY A 170 -0.25 7.98 -19.61
C GLY A 170 -1.24 7.59 -20.72
N THR A 171 -2.08 6.57 -20.50
CA THR A 171 -3.11 6.15 -21.47
C THR A 171 -4.17 7.22 -21.67
N LEU A 172 -4.68 7.83 -20.59
CA LEU A 172 -5.70 8.88 -20.68
C LEU A 172 -5.18 10.14 -21.38
N ARG A 173 -3.92 10.51 -21.13
CA ARG A 173 -3.22 11.59 -21.83
C ARG A 173 -2.96 11.25 -23.30
N HIS A 174 -2.52 10.03 -23.60
CA HIS A 174 -2.34 9.54 -24.96
C HIS A 174 -3.63 9.64 -25.77
N LEU A 175 -4.74 9.10 -25.25
CA LEU A 175 -6.04 9.22 -25.89
C LEU A 175 -6.50 10.68 -26.02
N LYS A 176 -6.08 11.57 -25.10
CA LYS A 176 -6.39 13.02 -25.19
C LYS A 176 -5.65 13.67 -26.33
N SER A 177 -4.35 13.41 -26.44
CA SER A 177 -3.51 13.88 -27.55
C SER A 177 -4.09 13.43 -28.89
N LEU A 178 -4.49 12.16 -29.02
CA LEU A 178 -5.11 11.63 -30.24
C LEU A 178 -6.44 12.33 -30.58
N ARG A 179 -7.39 12.41 -29.63
CA ARG A 179 -8.73 12.96 -29.92
C ARG A 179 -8.75 14.48 -30.08
N THR A 180 -7.72 15.18 -29.58
CA THR A 180 -7.57 16.63 -29.74
C THR A 180 -6.58 17.02 -30.83
N LEU A 181 -5.85 16.06 -31.41
CA LEU A 181 -4.80 16.27 -32.41
C LEU A 181 -3.71 17.25 -31.95
N LYS A 182 -3.38 17.24 -30.65
CA LYS A 182 -2.38 18.11 -30.02
C LYS A 182 -1.18 17.31 -29.50
N ARG A 183 -0.01 17.96 -29.44
CA ARG A 183 1.17 17.41 -28.75
C ARG A 183 0.89 17.32 -27.26
N ASP A 184 1.46 16.31 -26.62
CA ASP A 184 1.35 16.08 -25.17
C ASP A 184 2.47 16.77 -24.36
N ASN A 185 3.54 17.19 -25.02
CA ASN A 185 4.70 17.87 -24.43
C ASN A 185 5.45 17.04 -23.38
N GLY A 186 5.58 15.73 -23.60
CA GLY A 186 6.50 14.85 -22.88
C GLY A 186 5.94 14.20 -21.60
N TRP A 187 4.66 14.40 -21.28
CA TRP A 187 4.05 13.82 -20.07
C TRP A 187 3.81 12.31 -20.19
N ILE A 188 3.33 11.83 -21.34
CA ILE A 188 2.99 10.41 -21.57
C ILE A 188 4.20 9.53 -21.32
N GLU A 189 5.37 9.90 -21.84
CA GLU A 189 6.58 9.08 -21.73
C GLU A 189 7.03 8.93 -20.29
N THR A 190 7.10 10.03 -19.53
CA THR A 190 7.46 9.99 -18.10
C THR A 190 6.49 9.13 -17.29
N LEU A 191 5.19 9.23 -17.55
CA LEU A 191 4.18 8.45 -16.81
C LEU A 191 4.24 6.95 -17.13
N LEU A 192 4.49 6.59 -18.40
CA LEU A 192 4.67 5.19 -18.79
C LEU A 192 6.00 4.63 -18.27
N GLU A 193 7.05 5.45 -18.23
CA GLU A 193 8.35 5.09 -17.67
C GLU A 193 8.26 4.83 -16.15
N GLU A 194 7.57 5.68 -15.40
CA GLU A 194 7.27 5.48 -13.97
C GLU A 194 6.56 4.12 -13.76
N GLY A 195 5.46 3.88 -14.46
CA GLY A 195 4.76 2.59 -14.35
C GLY A 195 5.61 1.38 -14.78
N TYR A 196 6.58 1.57 -15.68
CA TYR A 196 7.56 0.53 -16.03
C TYR A 196 8.58 0.30 -14.90
N ASN A 197 9.09 1.36 -14.27
CA ASN A 197 10.03 1.29 -13.17
C ASN A 197 9.44 0.56 -11.95
N GLU A 198 8.24 0.92 -11.53
CA GLU A 198 7.45 0.23 -10.48
C GLU A 198 7.30 -1.27 -10.76
N ARG A 199 7.03 -1.63 -12.04
CA ARG A 199 6.96 -3.05 -12.43
C ARG A 199 8.32 -3.75 -12.30
N MET A 200 9.43 -3.05 -12.53
CA MET A 200 10.77 -3.60 -12.33
C MET A 200 11.06 -3.85 -10.85
N HIS A 201 10.54 -3.02 -9.94
CA HIS A 201 10.60 -3.29 -8.49
C HIS A 201 9.85 -4.57 -8.15
N LEU A 202 8.59 -4.70 -8.59
CA LEU A 202 7.79 -5.91 -8.40
C LEU A 202 8.51 -7.17 -8.90
N LEU A 203 8.99 -7.14 -10.14
CA LEU A 203 9.66 -8.31 -10.75
C LEU A 203 10.96 -8.67 -10.02
N THR A 204 11.66 -7.67 -9.47
CA THR A 204 12.84 -7.87 -8.63
C THR A 204 12.48 -8.59 -7.34
N PHE A 205 11.47 -8.11 -6.60
CA PHE A 205 11.04 -8.79 -5.37
C PHE A 205 10.49 -10.19 -5.61
N LEU A 206 9.85 -10.44 -6.76
CA LEU A 206 9.38 -11.77 -7.14
C LEU A 206 10.52 -12.78 -7.35
N LYS A 207 11.75 -12.33 -7.64
CA LYS A 207 12.93 -13.22 -7.66
C LYS A 207 13.36 -13.67 -6.25
N MET A 208 12.96 -12.94 -5.22
CA MET A 208 13.29 -13.24 -3.83
C MET A 208 12.16 -13.96 -3.10
N HIS A 209 10.91 -13.66 -3.43
CA HIS A 209 9.75 -14.24 -2.77
C HIS A 209 8.58 -14.47 -3.72
N GLN A 210 7.99 -15.67 -3.66
CA GLN A 210 6.82 -16.01 -4.48
C GLN A 210 5.54 -15.91 -3.64
N PRO A 211 4.55 -15.09 -4.06
CA PRO A 211 3.31 -14.94 -3.33
C PRO A 211 2.45 -16.20 -3.44
N GLY A 212 1.82 -16.59 -2.32
CA GLY A 212 0.84 -17.68 -2.31
C GLY A 212 -0.47 -17.34 -3.03
N LEU A 213 -1.35 -18.32 -3.21
CA LEU A 213 -2.61 -18.17 -3.94
C LEU A 213 -3.52 -17.08 -3.36
N PHE A 214 -3.61 -16.98 -2.03
CA PHE A 214 -4.40 -15.96 -1.36
C PHE A 214 -3.93 -14.54 -1.71
N MET A 215 -2.62 -14.30 -1.62
CA MET A 215 -2.04 -12.99 -1.96
C MET A 215 -2.24 -12.66 -3.45
N ARG A 216 -2.09 -13.64 -4.35
CA ARG A 216 -2.38 -13.45 -5.78
C ARG A 216 -3.83 -13.05 -6.04
N LEU A 217 -4.79 -13.68 -5.35
CA LEU A 217 -6.21 -13.32 -5.45
C LEU A 217 -6.45 -11.89 -4.93
N MET A 218 -5.81 -11.53 -3.81
CA MET A 218 -5.89 -10.16 -3.27
C MET A 218 -5.32 -9.12 -4.24
N ILE A 219 -4.21 -9.41 -4.93
CA ILE A 219 -3.64 -8.53 -5.96
C ILE A 219 -4.65 -8.31 -7.10
N ILE A 220 -5.27 -9.38 -7.61
CA ILE A 220 -6.29 -9.28 -8.68
C ILE A 220 -7.46 -8.40 -8.21
N GLY A 221 -7.98 -8.64 -7.01
CA GLY A 221 -9.07 -7.84 -6.45
C GLY A 221 -8.69 -6.38 -6.25
N ALA A 222 -7.51 -6.12 -5.69
CA ALA A 222 -6.99 -4.78 -5.45
C ALA A 222 -6.78 -4.01 -6.76
N GLN A 223 -6.16 -4.63 -7.77
CA GLN A 223 -6.00 -4.03 -9.10
C GLN A 223 -7.35 -3.75 -9.75
N GLY A 224 -8.30 -4.68 -9.67
CA GLY A 224 -9.65 -4.50 -10.21
C GLY A 224 -10.37 -3.28 -9.63
N VAL A 225 -10.26 -3.07 -8.31
CA VAL A 225 -10.86 -1.89 -7.65
C VAL A 225 -10.06 -0.62 -7.93
N PHE A 226 -8.75 -0.66 -7.67
CA PHE A 226 -7.88 0.51 -7.71
C PHE A 226 -7.73 1.09 -9.12
N TYR A 227 -7.55 0.23 -10.14
CA TYR A 227 -7.46 0.68 -11.54
C TYR A 227 -8.69 1.50 -11.94
N ASN A 228 -9.90 0.98 -11.67
CA ASN A 228 -11.14 1.65 -12.05
C ASN A 228 -11.37 2.94 -11.25
N ALA A 229 -11.09 2.92 -9.93
CA ALA A 229 -11.21 4.09 -9.08
C ALA A 229 -10.25 5.21 -9.50
N PHE A 230 -8.98 4.86 -9.78
CA PHE A 230 -7.97 5.82 -10.22
C PHE A 230 -8.26 6.34 -11.63
N PHE A 231 -8.69 5.48 -12.55
CA PHE A 231 -9.14 5.88 -13.89
C PHE A 231 -10.24 6.95 -13.86
N LEU A 232 -11.30 6.71 -13.09
CA LEU A 232 -12.40 7.67 -12.94
C LEU A 232 -11.93 8.96 -12.27
N SER A 233 -11.09 8.83 -11.24
CA SER A 233 -10.54 9.98 -10.51
C SER A 233 -9.63 10.84 -11.39
N TYR A 234 -8.85 10.23 -12.29
CA TYR A 234 -7.96 10.94 -13.21
C TYR A 234 -8.74 11.69 -14.29
N ILE A 235 -9.88 11.15 -14.74
CA ILE A 235 -10.80 11.90 -15.63
C ILE A 235 -11.34 13.16 -14.93
N LEU A 236 -11.65 13.06 -13.64
CA LEU A 236 -12.24 14.17 -12.87
C LEU A 236 -11.19 15.20 -12.43
N SER A 237 -10.03 14.76 -11.96
CA SER A 237 -9.00 15.63 -11.41
C SER A 237 -7.59 15.02 -11.52
N PRO A 238 -6.91 15.18 -12.68
CA PRO A 238 -5.52 14.75 -12.86
C PRO A 238 -4.58 15.30 -11.78
N ARG A 239 -4.77 16.57 -11.40
CA ARG A 239 -4.02 17.24 -10.33
C ARG A 239 -4.12 16.50 -8.99
N THR A 240 -5.33 16.10 -8.59
CA THR A 240 -5.53 15.36 -7.33
C THR A 240 -4.89 13.98 -7.41
N CYS A 241 -4.97 13.31 -8.56
CA CYS A 241 -4.32 12.03 -8.79
C CYS A 241 -2.80 12.11 -8.68
N HIS A 242 -2.16 13.08 -9.33
CA HIS A 242 -0.71 13.29 -9.18
C HIS A 242 -0.33 13.60 -7.75
N ARG A 243 -1.09 14.47 -7.06
CA ARG A 243 -0.81 14.75 -5.65
C ARG A 243 -0.99 13.52 -4.75
N PHE A 244 -1.97 12.68 -5.05
CA PHE A 244 -2.20 11.41 -4.37
C PHE A 244 -1.03 10.45 -4.55
N VAL A 245 -0.53 10.28 -5.78
CA VAL A 245 0.66 9.46 -6.06
C VAL A 245 1.88 10.03 -5.33
N GLY A 246 2.12 11.34 -5.40
CA GLY A 246 3.23 11.97 -4.65
C GLY A 246 3.20 11.68 -3.15
N TYR A 247 2.02 11.62 -2.53
CA TYR A 247 1.87 11.20 -1.13
C TYR A 247 2.03 9.68 -0.90
N LEU A 248 1.70 8.83 -1.88
CA LEU A 248 2.04 7.40 -1.81
C LEU A 248 3.55 7.22 -1.80
N GLU A 249 4.28 7.96 -2.65
CA GLU A 249 5.73 7.80 -2.75
C GLU A 249 6.48 8.38 -1.55
N GLU A 250 5.92 9.39 -0.87
CA GLU A 250 6.40 9.76 0.48
C GLU A 250 6.35 8.57 1.44
N GLU A 251 5.26 7.82 1.43
CA GLU A 251 5.10 6.62 2.28
C GLU A 251 5.98 5.45 1.80
N ALA A 252 6.27 5.35 0.52
CA ALA A 252 7.21 4.38 -0.05
C ALA A 252 8.65 4.67 0.42
N VAL A 253 9.10 5.93 0.32
CA VAL A 253 10.42 6.37 0.85
C VAL A 253 10.55 6.08 2.35
N ILE A 254 9.50 6.32 3.14
CA ILE A 254 9.45 5.96 4.57
C ILE A 254 9.58 4.45 4.75
N THR A 255 8.84 3.68 3.96
CA THR A 255 8.80 2.21 4.04
C THR A 255 10.18 1.62 3.75
N TYR A 256 10.85 2.03 2.68
CA TYR A 256 12.18 1.55 2.32
C TYR A 256 13.27 2.04 3.27
N THR A 257 13.17 3.26 3.79
CA THR A 257 14.08 3.76 4.83
C THR A 257 14.02 2.91 6.10
N ARG A 258 12.81 2.49 6.52
CA ARG A 258 12.65 1.58 7.67
C ARG A 258 13.22 0.19 7.39
N ALA A 259 13.01 -0.34 6.18
CA ALA A 259 13.58 -1.62 5.79
C ALA A 259 15.11 -1.60 5.80
N LEU A 260 15.74 -0.55 5.26
CA LEU A 260 17.19 -0.34 5.34
C LEU A 260 17.67 -0.27 6.80
N ALA A 261 16.98 0.46 7.66
CA ALA A 261 17.33 0.52 9.08
C ALA A 261 17.23 -0.84 9.80
N ASP A 262 16.28 -1.71 9.41
CA ASP A 262 16.19 -3.07 9.95
C ASP A 262 17.31 -3.99 9.42
N ILE A 263 17.73 -3.83 8.16
CA ILE A 263 18.91 -4.53 7.61
C ILE A 263 20.17 -4.09 8.36
N ASP A 264 20.38 -2.78 8.50
CA ASP A 264 21.59 -2.20 9.10
C ASP A 264 21.70 -2.51 10.60
N ALA A 265 20.58 -2.73 11.27
CA ALA A 265 20.53 -3.17 12.65
C ALA A 265 20.70 -4.70 12.81
N GLY A 266 20.96 -5.45 11.73
CA GLY A 266 21.15 -6.90 11.76
C GLY A 266 19.87 -7.70 12.09
N LYS A 267 18.68 -7.11 11.93
CA LYS A 267 17.41 -7.79 12.26
C LYS A 267 16.92 -8.72 11.15
N LEU A 268 17.49 -8.57 9.96
CA LEU A 268 17.13 -9.31 8.75
C LEU A 268 18.33 -10.12 8.27
N PRO A 269 18.74 -11.17 9.00
CA PRO A 269 19.92 -11.97 8.68
C PRO A 269 19.85 -12.60 7.28
N GLY A 270 18.64 -12.85 6.76
CA GLY A 270 18.43 -13.34 5.40
C GLY A 270 18.76 -12.30 4.32
N PHE A 271 18.81 -11.01 4.63
CA PHE A 271 19.13 -9.93 3.68
C PHE A 271 20.56 -9.40 3.80
N GLU A 272 21.16 -9.46 4.99
CA GLU A 272 22.47 -8.86 5.29
C GLU A 272 23.60 -9.28 4.33
N ASN A 273 23.58 -10.54 3.87
CA ASN A 273 24.57 -11.09 2.94
C ASN A 273 23.95 -11.67 1.66
N ALA A 274 22.66 -11.44 1.43
CA ALA A 274 22.01 -11.87 0.20
C ALA A 274 22.44 -10.99 -0.97
N ARG A 275 22.82 -11.64 -2.07
CA ARG A 275 23.08 -10.95 -3.34
C ARG A 275 21.79 -10.42 -3.93
N ALA A 276 21.86 -9.25 -4.56
CA ALA A 276 20.75 -8.72 -5.34
C ALA A 276 20.44 -9.67 -6.53
N PRO A 277 19.16 -9.88 -6.89
CA PRO A 277 18.79 -10.66 -8.06
C PRO A 277 19.39 -10.10 -9.35
N GLN A 278 19.73 -10.96 -10.32
CA GLN A 278 20.33 -10.52 -11.58
C GLN A 278 19.50 -9.47 -12.34
N ILE A 279 18.17 -9.56 -12.29
CA ILE A 279 17.27 -8.55 -12.88
C ILE A 279 17.51 -7.14 -12.33
N ALA A 280 17.86 -7.04 -11.04
CA ALA A 280 18.18 -5.77 -10.39
C ALA A 280 19.54 -5.25 -10.89
N ILE A 281 20.55 -6.12 -10.89
CA ILE A 281 21.89 -5.82 -11.38
C ILE A 281 21.82 -5.26 -12.81
N ASP A 282 21.07 -5.93 -13.68
CA ASP A 282 20.94 -5.57 -15.10
C ASP A 282 20.13 -4.29 -15.31
N TYR A 283 19.11 -4.04 -14.48
CA TYR A 283 18.24 -2.87 -14.61
C TYR A 283 18.91 -1.60 -14.08
N TRP A 284 19.35 -1.61 -12.83
CA TRP A 284 19.98 -0.46 -12.16
C TRP A 284 21.49 -0.33 -12.44
N LYS A 285 22.06 -1.20 -13.29
CA LYS A 285 23.49 -1.23 -13.63
C LYS A 285 24.39 -1.31 -12.39
N MET A 286 23.97 -2.13 -11.43
CA MET A 286 24.64 -2.28 -10.15
C MET A 286 25.97 -3.03 -10.29
N ASN A 287 26.82 -2.93 -9.27
CA ASN A 287 27.98 -3.82 -9.14
C ASN A 287 27.52 -5.30 -9.11
N PRO A 288 28.15 -6.23 -9.85
CA PRO A 288 27.80 -7.66 -9.83
C PRO A 288 27.72 -8.30 -8.44
N ASP A 289 28.46 -7.78 -7.46
CA ASP A 289 28.49 -8.28 -6.09
C ASP A 289 27.56 -7.49 -5.14
N ALA A 290 26.70 -6.61 -5.69
CA ALA A 290 25.78 -5.82 -4.91
C ALA A 290 24.80 -6.70 -4.12
N LYS A 291 24.49 -6.23 -2.91
CA LYS A 291 23.61 -6.91 -1.96
C LYS A 291 22.17 -6.43 -2.08
N VAL A 292 21.25 -7.16 -1.45
CA VAL A 292 19.84 -6.76 -1.29
C VAL A 292 19.71 -5.37 -0.68
N ARG A 293 20.59 -5.01 0.26
CA ARG A 293 20.64 -3.67 0.84
C ARG A 293 20.84 -2.60 -0.23
N ASP A 294 21.82 -2.80 -1.12
CA ASP A 294 22.13 -1.85 -2.19
C ASP A 294 20.97 -1.72 -3.17
N MET A 295 20.33 -2.85 -3.50
CA MET A 295 19.13 -2.86 -4.33
C MET A 295 17.99 -2.03 -3.72
N ILE A 296 17.79 -2.10 -2.40
CA ILE A 296 16.76 -1.30 -1.72
C ILE A 296 17.12 0.20 -1.72
N LEU A 297 18.40 0.58 -1.74
CA LEU A 297 18.80 1.98 -1.92
C LEU A 297 18.38 2.54 -3.28
N TYR A 298 18.56 1.76 -4.35
CA TYR A 298 18.10 2.14 -5.70
C TYR A 298 16.58 2.30 -5.76
N ILE A 299 15.85 1.32 -5.23
CA ILE A 299 14.39 1.36 -5.16
C ILE A 299 13.92 2.61 -4.40
N ARG A 300 14.48 2.87 -3.21
CA ARG A 300 14.16 4.08 -2.43
C ARG A 300 14.44 5.37 -3.21
N ALA A 301 15.50 5.41 -3.99
CA ALA A 301 15.85 6.57 -4.81
C ALA A 301 14.86 6.78 -5.97
N ASP A 302 14.39 5.70 -6.58
CA ASP A 302 13.30 5.74 -7.57
C ASP A 302 12.01 6.28 -6.94
N GLU A 303 11.62 5.83 -5.76
CA GLU A 303 10.44 6.38 -5.06
C GLU A 303 10.58 7.87 -4.76
N ALA A 304 11.78 8.29 -4.34
CA ALA A 304 12.04 9.69 -4.08
C ALA A 304 11.93 10.54 -5.36
N LYS A 305 12.29 9.94 -6.51
CA LYS A 305 12.11 10.56 -7.82
C LYS A 305 10.64 10.62 -8.23
N HIS A 306 9.88 9.54 -8.09
CA HIS A 306 8.44 9.50 -8.39
C HIS A 306 7.67 10.50 -7.51
N ARG A 307 8.04 10.62 -6.23
CA ARG A 307 7.54 11.66 -5.30
C ARG A 307 7.76 13.07 -5.85
N GLU A 308 8.99 13.40 -6.25
CA GLU A 308 9.31 14.71 -6.84
C GLU A 308 8.49 14.97 -8.09
N VAL A 309 8.48 14.00 -9.02
CA VAL A 309 7.79 14.11 -10.31
C VAL A 309 6.31 14.36 -10.08
N ASN A 310 5.62 13.50 -9.33
CA ASN A 310 4.19 13.61 -9.13
C ASN A 310 3.78 14.86 -8.33
N HIS A 311 4.54 15.27 -7.31
CA HIS A 311 4.29 16.55 -6.64
C HIS A 311 4.46 17.75 -7.57
N THR A 312 5.43 17.69 -8.48
CA THR A 312 5.67 18.72 -9.50
C THR A 312 4.55 18.76 -10.52
N LEU A 313 4.19 17.61 -11.11
CA LEU A 313 3.11 17.51 -12.10
C LEU A 313 1.76 17.97 -11.54
N ALA A 314 1.50 17.76 -10.24
CA ALA A 314 0.32 18.29 -9.57
C ALA A 314 0.28 19.85 -9.50
N ASN A 315 1.41 20.53 -9.65
CA ASN A 315 1.49 21.99 -9.64
C ASN A 315 1.30 22.62 -11.03
N LEU A 316 1.46 21.84 -12.10
CA LEU A 316 1.41 22.29 -13.48
C LEU A 316 -0.01 22.28 -14.06
N ASP A 317 -0.20 23.04 -15.13
CA ASP A 317 -1.33 22.88 -16.05
C ASP A 317 -0.97 21.85 -17.11
N GLY A 318 -1.54 20.66 -17.00
CA GLY A 318 -1.24 19.55 -17.90
C GLY A 318 -1.62 19.76 -19.37
N ASP A 319 -2.33 20.83 -19.73
CA ASP A 319 -2.69 21.16 -21.12
C ASP A 319 -1.81 22.25 -21.74
N LEU A 320 -1.20 23.09 -20.91
CA LEU A 320 -0.41 24.25 -21.35
C LEU A 320 1.09 24.05 -21.09
N ASP A 321 1.43 23.45 -19.96
CA ASP A 321 2.80 23.40 -19.48
C ASP A 321 3.54 22.17 -20.06
N PRO A 322 4.76 22.34 -20.58
CA PRO A 322 5.60 21.20 -20.95
C PRO A 322 6.00 20.41 -19.72
N ASN A 323 6.30 19.12 -19.91
CA ASN A 323 6.87 18.31 -18.84
C ASN A 323 8.31 18.78 -18.56
N PRO A 324 8.59 19.33 -17.37
CA PRO A 324 9.91 19.88 -17.05
C PRO A 324 11.00 18.81 -17.07
N PHE A 325 10.68 17.56 -16.70
CA PHE A 325 11.64 16.45 -16.66
C PHE A 325 12.09 15.95 -18.04
N MET A 326 11.40 16.40 -19.11
CA MET A 326 11.73 16.09 -20.50
C MET A 326 12.14 17.36 -21.29
N THR A 327 12.30 18.49 -20.61
CA THR A 327 12.65 19.77 -21.21
C THR A 327 14.16 20.00 -21.15
N GLN A 328 14.71 20.65 -22.18
CA GLN A 328 16.09 21.13 -22.17
C GLN A 328 16.13 22.54 -21.57
N TYR A 329 16.97 22.73 -20.55
CA TYR A 329 17.15 24.01 -19.86
C TYR A 329 18.32 24.80 -20.47
N GLU A 330 18.21 26.13 -20.53
CA GLU A 330 19.22 27.00 -21.16
C GLU A 330 20.55 26.99 -20.41
N ASP A 331 20.48 26.89 -19.07
CA ASP A 331 21.64 26.83 -18.18
C ASP A 331 21.63 25.54 -17.34
N PRO A 332 22.28 24.46 -17.83
CA PRO A 332 22.36 23.19 -17.12
C PRO A 332 23.10 23.26 -15.78
N SER A 333 23.79 24.35 -15.46
CA SER A 333 24.53 24.50 -14.20
C SER A 333 23.63 24.85 -13.01
N LYS A 334 22.44 25.41 -13.27
CA LYS A 334 21.47 25.72 -12.22
C LYS A 334 20.66 24.48 -11.86
N PRO A 335 20.24 24.32 -10.60
CA PRO A 335 19.33 23.24 -10.23
C PRO A 335 18.04 23.30 -11.04
N HIS A 336 17.72 22.22 -11.74
CA HIS A 336 16.54 22.08 -12.57
C HIS A 336 15.99 20.64 -12.53
N PRO A 337 14.69 20.44 -12.86
CA PRO A 337 14.12 19.12 -13.06
C PRO A 337 14.89 18.31 -14.10
N SER A 338 15.46 17.17 -13.70
CA SER A 338 16.19 16.25 -14.59
C SER A 338 15.56 14.86 -14.55
N LYS A 339 16.01 13.92 -15.41
CA LYS A 339 15.59 12.51 -15.30
C LYS A 339 16.20 11.80 -14.08
N GLY A 340 17.40 12.19 -13.69
CA GLY A 340 18.12 11.63 -12.54
C GLY A 340 17.73 12.28 -11.23
N ILE A 341 18.63 12.16 -10.24
CA ILE A 341 18.45 12.65 -8.87
C ILE A 341 19.55 13.67 -8.48
N GLU A 342 20.19 14.30 -9.48
CA GLU A 342 21.27 15.28 -9.26
C GLU A 342 20.77 16.54 -8.54
N HIS A 343 19.53 16.94 -8.86
CA HIS A 343 18.86 18.12 -8.33
C HIS A 343 17.52 17.77 -7.68
N LEU A 344 17.43 16.59 -7.07
CA LEU A 344 16.20 16.09 -6.49
C LEU A 344 15.60 17.09 -5.50
N LYS A 345 14.34 17.48 -5.73
CA LYS A 345 13.59 18.35 -4.84
C LYS A 345 12.50 17.58 -4.11
N ASP A 346 12.74 17.29 -2.83
CA ASP A 346 11.95 16.30 -2.08
C ASP A 346 10.44 16.56 -2.01
N VAL A 347 10.02 17.84 -2.03
CA VAL A 347 8.61 18.25 -1.99
C VAL A 347 8.07 18.66 -3.37
N GLY A 348 8.80 18.34 -4.44
CA GLY A 348 8.50 18.74 -5.81
C GLY A 348 8.80 20.22 -6.11
N TRP A 349 8.90 20.54 -7.39
CA TRP A 349 9.13 21.89 -7.89
C TRP A 349 7.82 22.68 -7.91
N SER A 350 7.88 23.96 -7.56
CA SER A 350 6.78 24.87 -7.84
C SER A 350 6.65 25.06 -9.36
N ARG A 351 5.49 25.53 -9.81
CA ARG A 351 5.25 25.78 -11.25
C ARG A 351 6.25 26.77 -11.83
N ASP A 352 6.56 27.84 -11.11
CA ASP A 352 7.48 28.88 -11.57
C ASP A 352 8.92 28.38 -11.68
N GLU A 353 9.37 27.56 -10.74
CA GLU A 353 10.71 26.97 -10.79
C GLU A 353 10.81 25.91 -11.89
N ALA A 354 9.79 25.06 -12.03
CA ALA A 354 9.76 23.99 -13.04
C ALA A 354 9.78 24.52 -14.48
N LEU A 355 9.15 25.68 -14.71
CA LEU A 355 9.02 26.34 -16.02
C LEU A 355 10.04 27.48 -16.22
N SER A 356 10.97 27.66 -15.29
CA SER A 356 12.09 28.58 -15.49
C SER A 356 12.93 28.12 -16.69
N LYS A 357 13.41 29.08 -17.47
CA LYS A 357 14.16 28.82 -18.72
C LYS A 357 15.61 28.45 -18.44
#